data_AF-A0A060CDB8-F1
#
_entry.id   AF-A0A060CDB8-F1
#
_cell.length_a   1.000
_cell.length_b   1.000
_cell.length_c   1.000
_cell.angle_alpha   90.00
_cell.angle_beta   90.00
_cell.angle_gamma   90.00
#
_symmetry.space_group_name_H-M   'P 1'
#
loop_
_entity.id
_entity.type
_entity.pdbx_description
1 polymer ?
#
loop_
_entity_poly.entity_id
_entity_poly.type
_entity_poly.pdbx_seq_one_letter_code
_entity_poly.pdbx_strand_id
1 'polypeptide(L)'
;MGKAYQWRRSLFTARNKSKLNTKVTIDHYHRWHEDLALMKEMGIQSYRFSISWSRIFPNGDEEHPNKKGLEFYHHLIDCLLKNGIEPIVTIYHFDQPYGLVKKYGGWVSRKSVADYVKYAKVLLKEFSSQVYY
;
A
#
# COMPACT_ATOMS: atom_id res chain seq x y z
N MET A 1 34.60 -37.90 32.69
CA MET A 1 35.12 -36.57 33.13
C MET A 1 35.42 -35.75 31.88
N GLY A 2 34.65 -34.77 31.41
CA GLY A 2 33.56 -34.01 32.00
C GLY A 2 33.99 -32.59 32.38
N LYS A 3 34.36 -31.73 31.40
CA LYS A 3 34.33 -30.25 31.41
C LYS A 3 35.16 -29.68 30.25
N ALA A 4 34.53 -29.17 29.17
CA ALA A 4 35.14 -28.19 28.25
C ALA A 4 34.23 -27.62 27.14
N TYR A 5 32.89 -27.60 27.23
CA TYR A 5 32.08 -26.97 26.17
C TYR A 5 30.80 -26.34 26.73
N GLN A 6 30.94 -25.19 27.41
CA GLN A 6 29.80 -24.37 27.85
C GLN A 6 29.98 -22.86 27.63
N TRP A 7 30.76 -22.44 26.63
CA TRP A 7 30.90 -21.01 26.32
C TRP A 7 30.92 -20.76 24.83
N ARG A 8 29.73 -20.72 24.21
CA ARG A 8 29.42 -19.97 22.96
C ARG A 8 27.96 -20.13 22.53
N ARG A 9 27.01 -19.80 23.42
CA ARG A 9 25.63 -19.52 22.99
C ARG A 9 25.37 -18.03 23.07
N SER A 10 25.89 -17.37 22.03
CA SER A 10 25.40 -16.13 21.45
C SER A 10 24.79 -15.08 22.39
N LEU A 11 25.55 -14.01 22.59
CA LEU A 11 25.14 -12.64 22.93
C LEU A 11 24.13 -12.02 21.93
N PHE A 12 23.08 -12.75 21.53
CA PHE A 12 22.06 -12.30 20.57
C PHE A 12 20.62 -12.58 21.00
N THR A 13 20.39 -12.86 22.27
CA THR A 13 19.03 -12.90 22.81
C THR A 13 18.71 -11.61 23.55
N ALA A 14 17.56 -11.03 23.16
CA ALA A 14 16.95 -9.81 23.66
C ALA A 14 17.48 -8.48 23.09
N ARG A 15 17.41 -8.31 21.75
CA ARG A 15 17.20 -6.96 21.22
C ARG A 15 15.74 -6.59 21.49
N ASN A 16 15.50 -5.94 22.62
CA ASN A 16 14.21 -5.35 22.98
C ASN A 16 13.94 -4.18 22.01
N LYS A 17 13.56 -4.51 20.77
CA LYS A 17 13.12 -3.53 19.78
C LYS A 17 11.71 -3.12 20.21
N SER A 18 11.49 -1.83 20.47
CA SER A 18 10.14 -1.29 20.36
C SER A 18 9.56 -1.82 19.03
N LYS A 19 8.40 -2.47 19.08
CA LYS A 19 7.81 -3.12 17.90
C LYS A 19 7.26 -2.05 16.95
N LEU A 20 8.14 -1.35 16.27
CA LEU A 20 7.81 -0.49 15.14
C LEU A 20 7.08 -1.37 14.11
N ASN A 21 5.86 -0.97 13.78
CA ASN A 21 5.03 -1.65 12.80
C ASN A 21 4.25 -0.60 12.01
N THR A 22 3.66 -1.02 10.89
CA THR A 22 2.96 -0.16 9.94
C THR A 22 1.44 -0.18 10.13
N LYS A 23 0.92 -0.57 11.30
CA LYS A 23 -0.53 -0.63 11.53
C LYS A 23 -1.21 0.74 11.39
N VAL A 24 -0.54 1.80 11.82
CA VAL A 24 -1.05 3.19 11.76
C VAL A 24 -0.24 4.04 10.78
N THR A 25 1.09 3.84 10.69
CA THR A 25 2.02 4.67 9.91
C THR A 25 1.99 6.15 10.36
N ILE A 26 1.90 7.11 9.44
CA ILE A 26 1.66 8.54 9.74
C ILE A 26 0.17 8.90 9.77
N ASP A 27 -0.71 7.88 9.68
CA ASP A 27 -2.16 8.01 9.68
C ASP A 27 -2.77 8.78 8.48
N HIS A 28 -2.07 8.78 7.34
CA HIS A 28 -2.52 9.43 6.09
C HIS A 28 -3.95 9.04 5.69
N TYR A 29 -4.37 7.80 5.96
CA TYR A 29 -5.72 7.34 5.63
C TYR A 29 -6.83 8.18 6.29
N HIS A 30 -6.58 8.74 7.48
CA HIS A 30 -7.52 9.62 8.17
C HIS A 30 -7.13 11.10 8.05
N ARG A 31 -5.84 11.40 7.84
CA ARG A 31 -5.27 12.76 7.91
C ARG A 31 -4.89 13.36 6.56
N TRP A 32 -5.23 12.71 5.45
CA TRP A 32 -4.85 13.16 4.11
C TRP A 32 -5.26 14.60 3.80
N HIS A 33 -6.37 15.10 4.36
CA HIS A 33 -6.77 16.50 4.21
C HIS A 33 -5.73 17.49 4.75
N GLU A 34 -5.11 17.18 5.88
CA GLU A 34 -4.06 18.00 6.52
C GLU A 34 -2.78 17.93 5.70
N ASP A 35 -2.42 16.73 5.23
CA ASP A 35 -1.27 16.53 4.36
C ASP A 35 -1.41 17.36 3.06
N LEU A 36 -2.60 17.38 2.45
CA LEU A 36 -2.88 18.15 1.24
C LEU A 36 -2.87 19.67 1.50
N ALA A 37 -3.35 20.13 2.65
CA ALA A 37 -3.28 21.53 3.03
C ALA A 37 -1.83 22.01 3.12
N LEU A 38 -0.95 21.20 3.73
CA LEU A 38 0.48 21.47 3.78
C LEU A 38 1.13 21.45 2.40
N MET A 39 0.78 20.47 1.55
CA MET A 39 1.29 20.41 0.17
C MET A 39 0.95 21.69 -0.61
N LYS A 40 -0.27 22.19 -0.44
CA LYS A 40 -0.71 23.44 -1.07
C LYS A 40 0.04 24.65 -0.53
N GLU A 41 0.20 24.77 0.78
CA GLU A 41 0.96 25.85 1.42
C GLU A 41 2.41 25.90 0.92
N MET A 42 3.01 24.72 0.70
CA MET A 42 4.37 24.57 0.17
C MET A 42 4.48 24.80 -1.35
N GLY A 43 3.36 24.96 -2.06
CA GLY A 43 3.36 25.12 -3.53
C GLY A 43 3.75 23.85 -4.29
N ILE A 44 3.50 22.66 -3.72
CA ILE A 44 3.74 21.38 -4.40
C ILE A 44 2.79 21.24 -5.59
N GLN A 45 3.34 20.95 -6.77
CA GLN A 45 2.59 20.88 -8.02
C GLN A 45 2.10 19.47 -8.37
N SER A 46 2.72 18.44 -7.80
CA SER A 46 2.37 17.04 -8.07
C SER A 46 2.57 16.18 -6.84
N TYR A 47 1.70 15.21 -6.64
CA TYR A 47 1.80 14.25 -5.53
C TYR A 47 1.78 12.82 -6.05
N ARG A 48 2.90 12.13 -5.84
CA ARG A 48 3.01 10.70 -6.17
C ARG A 48 2.60 9.84 -4.98
N PHE A 49 1.58 9.01 -5.16
CA PHE A 49 1.12 8.06 -4.16
C PHE A 49 0.83 6.69 -4.81
N SER A 50 0.68 5.67 -3.98
CA SER A 50 0.27 4.34 -4.44
C SER A 50 -1.15 4.01 -4.03
N ILE A 51 -1.90 3.39 -4.92
CA ILE A 51 -3.17 2.75 -4.58
C ILE A 51 -2.84 1.38 -3.99
N SER A 52 -3.43 1.05 -2.84
CA SER A 52 -3.14 -0.22 -2.18
C SER A 52 -4.01 -1.32 -2.75
N TRP A 53 -3.37 -2.37 -3.28
CA TRP A 53 -4.08 -3.51 -3.86
C TRP A 53 -4.98 -4.18 -2.81
N SER A 54 -4.46 -4.47 -1.62
CA SER A 54 -5.25 -5.05 -0.54
C SER A 54 -6.40 -4.17 -0.03
N ARG A 55 -6.38 -2.86 -0.30
CA ARG A 55 -7.51 -1.98 0.02
C ARG A 55 -8.65 -2.13 -0.98
N ILE A 56 -8.32 -2.36 -2.25
CA ILE A 56 -9.28 -2.56 -3.34
C ILE A 56 -9.76 -4.02 -3.38
N PHE A 57 -8.87 -4.99 -3.20
CA PHE A 57 -9.15 -6.42 -3.15
C PHE A 57 -8.48 -7.03 -1.90
N PRO A 58 -9.18 -7.15 -0.75
CA PRO A 58 -8.61 -7.59 0.52
C PRO A 58 -7.83 -8.91 0.49
N ASN A 59 -8.33 -9.90 -0.24
CA ASN A 59 -7.68 -11.19 -0.50
C ASN A 59 -6.93 -11.19 -1.83
N GLY A 60 -7.24 -10.24 -2.70
CA GLY A 60 -6.55 -9.96 -3.97
C GLY A 60 -7.29 -10.47 -5.20
N ASP A 61 -8.26 -11.36 -5.01
CA ASP A 61 -8.98 -12.09 -6.06
C ASP A 61 -10.50 -12.02 -5.92
N GLU A 62 -11.04 -11.19 -5.01
CA GLU A 62 -12.50 -11.00 -4.88
C GLU A 62 -13.14 -10.62 -6.21
N GLU A 63 -14.37 -11.07 -6.45
CA GLU A 63 -15.10 -10.80 -7.69
C GLU A 63 -15.25 -9.29 -7.94
N HIS A 64 -15.62 -8.53 -6.91
CA HIS A 64 -15.84 -7.09 -6.94
C HIS A 64 -14.89 -6.34 -6.00
N PRO A 65 -14.49 -5.11 -6.35
CA PRO A 65 -13.63 -4.30 -5.49
C PRO A 65 -14.38 -3.81 -4.25
N ASN A 66 -13.63 -3.56 -3.19
CA ASN A 66 -14.10 -2.91 -1.98
C ASN A 66 -14.45 -1.44 -2.26
N LYS A 67 -15.75 -1.12 -2.25
CA LYS A 67 -16.29 0.22 -2.54
C LYS A 67 -15.68 1.31 -1.66
N LYS A 68 -15.56 1.08 -0.35
CA LYS A 68 -14.95 2.05 0.58
C LYS A 68 -13.48 2.34 0.27
N GLY A 69 -12.78 1.33 -0.27
CA GLY A 69 -11.41 1.48 -0.74
C GLY A 69 -11.32 2.42 -1.95
N LEU A 70 -12.22 2.26 -2.92
CA LEU A 70 -12.32 3.14 -4.08
C LEU A 70 -12.73 4.56 -3.69
N GLU A 71 -13.74 4.71 -2.84
CA GLU A 71 -14.24 6.00 -2.34
C GLU A 71 -13.12 6.84 -1.70
N PHE A 72 -12.24 6.22 -0.92
CA PHE A 72 -11.07 6.92 -0.36
C PHE A 72 -10.19 7.55 -1.45
N TYR A 73 -9.86 6.80 -2.50
CA TYR A 73 -9.00 7.30 -3.57
C TYR A 73 -9.70 8.32 -4.46
N HIS A 74 -11.01 8.16 -4.71
CA HIS A 74 -11.83 9.18 -5.37
C HIS A 74 -11.75 10.51 -4.62
N HIS A 75 -11.98 10.50 -3.30
CA HIS A 75 -11.91 11.72 -2.49
C HIS A 75 -10.51 12.34 -2.48
N LEU A 76 -9.46 11.52 -2.39
CA LEU A 76 -8.07 11.99 -2.42
C LEU A 76 -7.74 12.65 -3.76
N ILE A 77 -8.02 11.98 -4.88
CA ILE A 77 -7.76 12.46 -6.25
C ILE A 77 -8.55 13.75 -6.51
N ASP A 78 -9.85 13.77 -6.21
CA ASP A 78 -10.68 14.95 -6.38
C ASP A 78 -10.14 16.14 -5.61
N CYS A 79 -9.64 15.93 -4.39
CA CYS A 79 -9.10 17.02 -3.58
C CYS A 79 -7.73 17.50 -4.08
N LEU A 80 -6.86 16.60 -4.55
CA LEU A 80 -5.60 16.98 -5.20
C LEU A 80 -5.88 17.88 -6.41
N LEU A 81 -6.75 17.44 -7.31
CA LEU A 81 -7.12 18.19 -8.52
C LEU A 81 -7.78 19.54 -8.19
N LYS A 82 -8.69 19.59 -7.20
CA LYS A 82 -9.29 20.85 -6.71
C LYS A 82 -8.27 21.85 -6.18
N ASN A 83 -7.12 21.37 -5.71
CA ASN A 83 -6.04 22.21 -5.20
C ASN A 83 -4.92 22.45 -6.24
N GLY A 84 -5.12 22.02 -7.50
CA GLY A 84 -4.12 22.18 -8.56
C GLY A 84 -2.88 21.32 -8.38
N ILE A 85 -3.00 20.21 -7.64
CA ILE A 85 -1.92 19.24 -7.41
C ILE A 85 -2.16 18.05 -8.34
N GLU A 86 -1.22 17.77 -9.24
CA GLU A 86 -1.31 16.67 -10.20
C GLU A 86 -1.12 15.32 -9.48
N PRO A 87 -2.09 14.38 -9.53
CA PRO A 87 -1.92 13.05 -8.99
C PRO A 87 -1.03 12.20 -9.91
N ILE A 88 0.01 11.57 -9.33
CA ILE A 88 0.85 10.57 -10.02
C ILE A 88 0.66 9.23 -9.33
N VAL A 89 0.02 8.27 -10.01
CA VAL A 89 -0.44 7.03 -9.38
C VAL A 89 0.50 5.87 -9.65
N THR A 90 1.09 5.34 -8.58
CA THR A 90 1.79 4.06 -8.61
C THR A 90 0.78 2.93 -8.34
N ILE A 91 0.50 2.10 -9.35
CA ILE A 91 -0.47 0.98 -9.23
C ILE A 91 -0.04 -0.05 -8.18
N TYR A 92 1.27 -0.36 -8.11
CA TYR A 92 1.81 -1.36 -7.19
C TYR A 92 3.09 -0.88 -6.52
N HIS A 93 3.10 -0.91 -5.19
CA HIS A 93 4.25 -0.47 -4.39
C HIS A 93 4.57 -1.48 -3.29
N PHE A 94 4.94 -2.69 -3.72
CA PHE A 94 5.33 -3.82 -2.86
C PHE A 94 4.26 -4.28 -1.85
N ASP A 95 2.98 -4.06 -2.15
CA ASP A 95 1.86 -4.30 -1.24
C ASP A 95 0.93 -5.44 -1.69
N GLN A 96 1.52 -6.56 -2.12
CA GLN A 96 0.74 -7.70 -2.63
C GLN A 96 -0.22 -8.21 -1.53
N PRO A 97 -1.51 -8.44 -1.84
CA PRO A 97 -2.46 -8.97 -0.86
C PRO A 97 -1.97 -10.30 -0.29
N TYR A 98 -1.94 -10.40 1.04
CA TYR A 98 -1.48 -11.60 1.73
C TYR A 98 -2.39 -12.82 1.46
N GLY A 99 -3.63 -12.60 1.06
CA GLY A 99 -4.54 -13.66 0.59
C GLY A 99 -3.96 -14.44 -0.60
N LEU A 100 -3.38 -13.76 -1.59
CA LEU A 100 -2.73 -14.38 -2.75
C LEU A 100 -1.48 -15.16 -2.34
N VAL A 101 -0.70 -14.61 -1.41
CA VAL A 101 0.48 -15.29 -0.83
C VAL A 101 0.08 -16.60 -0.16
N LYS A 102 -0.98 -16.59 0.64
CA LYS A 102 -1.51 -17.79 1.30
C LYS A 102 -2.08 -18.82 0.31
N LYS A 103 -2.77 -18.37 -0.74
CA LYS A 103 -3.43 -19.26 -1.71
C LYS A 103 -2.45 -19.99 -2.61
N TYR A 104 -1.42 -19.30 -3.08
CA TYR A 104 -0.52 -19.88 -4.10
C TYR A 104 0.91 -19.32 -4.08
N GLY A 105 1.32 -18.60 -3.03
CA GLY A 105 2.67 -18.04 -2.90
C GLY A 105 2.85 -16.63 -3.47
N GLY A 106 1.79 -16.00 -3.98
CA GLY A 106 1.89 -14.65 -4.56
C GLY A 106 2.69 -14.65 -5.86
N TRP A 107 3.63 -13.71 -6.01
CA TRP A 107 4.38 -13.49 -7.25
C TRP A 107 5.19 -14.69 -7.78
N VAL A 108 5.46 -15.72 -6.97
CA VAL A 108 6.07 -16.96 -7.46
C VAL A 108 5.14 -17.76 -8.38
N SER A 109 3.83 -17.49 -8.33
CA SER A 109 2.82 -18.12 -9.16
C SER A 109 2.42 -17.22 -10.33
N ARG A 110 2.28 -17.82 -11.52
CA ARG A 110 1.74 -17.14 -12.70
C ARG A 110 0.31 -16.64 -12.52
N LYS A 111 -0.45 -17.17 -11.54
CA LYS A 111 -1.80 -16.71 -11.22
C LYS A 111 -1.83 -15.23 -10.82
N SER A 112 -0.78 -14.72 -10.17
CA SER A 112 -0.68 -13.30 -9.81
C SER A 112 -0.73 -12.35 -11.00
N VAL A 113 -0.35 -12.80 -12.20
CA VAL A 113 -0.46 -11.97 -13.41
C VAL A 113 -1.92 -11.65 -13.70
N ALA A 114 -2.82 -12.64 -13.63
CA ALA A 114 -4.23 -12.44 -13.88
C ALA A 114 -4.88 -11.54 -12.81
N ASP A 115 -4.56 -11.78 -11.53
CA ASP A 115 -5.10 -11.00 -10.42
C ASP A 115 -4.60 -9.54 -10.48
N TYR A 116 -3.33 -9.33 -10.82
CA TYR A 116 -2.76 -7.99 -11.01
C TYR A 116 -3.42 -7.25 -12.18
N VAL A 117 -3.60 -7.92 -13.32
CA VAL A 117 -4.28 -7.32 -14.49
C VAL A 117 -5.73 -6.97 -14.15
N LYS A 118 -6.44 -7.83 -13.40
CA LYS A 118 -7.79 -7.52 -12.92
C LYS A 118 -7.79 -6.26 -12.06
N TYR A 119 -6.89 -6.18 -11.10
CA TYR A 119 -6.73 -5.02 -10.23
C TYR A 119 -6.42 -3.74 -11.03
N ALA A 120 -5.43 -3.78 -11.93
CA ALA A 120 -5.07 -2.65 -12.78
C ALA A 120 -6.21 -2.19 -13.69
N LYS A 121 -6.99 -3.13 -14.27
CA LYS A 121 -8.17 -2.79 -15.09
C LYS A 121 -9.23 -2.04 -14.29
N VAL A 122 -9.47 -2.41 -13.03
CA VAL A 122 -10.38 -1.67 -12.16
C VAL A 122 -9.87 -0.25 -11.93
N LEU A 123 -8.60 -0.07 -11.59
CA LEU A 123 -8.04 1.27 -11.38
C LEU A 123 -8.11 2.15 -12.63
N LEU A 124 -7.75 1.59 -13.80
CA LEU A 124 -7.84 2.33 -15.06
C LEU A 124 -9.28 2.72 -15.36
N LYS A 125 -10.25 1.82 -15.15
CA LYS A 125 -11.67 2.13 -15.34
C LYS A 125 -12.14 3.25 -14.41
N GLU A 126 -11.72 3.22 -13.15
CA GLU A 126 -12.18 4.16 -12.12
C GLU A 126 -11.52 5.55 -12.24
N PHE A 127 -10.23 5.62 -12.59
CA PHE A 127 -9.44 6.83 -12.40
C PHE A 127 -8.81 7.42 -13.67
N SER A 128 -8.78 6.70 -14.80
CA SER A 128 -8.05 7.17 -16.01
C SER A 128 -8.63 8.43 -16.66
N SER A 129 -9.87 8.82 -16.35
CA SER A 129 -10.45 10.08 -16.82
C SER A 129 -9.92 11.30 -16.07
N GLN A 130 -9.34 11.11 -14.88
CA GLN A 130 -8.88 12.17 -13.98
C GLN A 130 -7.36 12.11 -13.72
N VAL A 131 -6.74 10.94 -13.86
CA VAL A 131 -5.33 10.70 -13.60
C VAL A 131 -4.62 10.36 -14.91
N TYR A 132 -3.63 11.19 -15.29
CA TYR A 132 -2.88 11.01 -16.52
C TYR A 132 -1.56 10.25 -16.34
N TYR A 133 -1.00 10.23 -15.11
CA TYR A 133 0.36 9.73 -14.81
C TYR A 133 0.39 8.60 -13.77
#